data_AF-A0AAD3RMK4-F1
#
_entry.id   AF-A0AAD3RMK4-F1
#
_cell.length_a   1.000
_cell.length_b   1.000
_cell.length_c   1.000
_cell.angle_alpha   90.00
_cell.angle_beta   90.00
_cell.angle_gamma   90.00
#
_symmetry.space_group_name_H-M   'P 1'
#
loop_
_entity.id
_entity.type
_entity.pdbx_description
1 polymer ?
#
loop_
_entity_poly.entity_id
_entity_poly.type
_entity_poly.pdbx_seq_one_letter_code
_entity_poly.pdbx_strand_id
1 'polypeptide(L)'
;MSHLVSSFILSGLRPYNDMQLSELFVSFEEKPQGTASLAQVHKAVLHDGRTVAVKVQHPKVQKQSSKDIVVMEVLLRAVHWLFPDFAFMWLVEEAKKNMPLELDFLNEGHNAEKVANMLAHYPFLKVPTIYWDLSTKRILTMEFAEGGQVNDREYMKKHGINVNE
;
A
#
# COMPACT_ATOMS: atom_id res chain seq x y z
N MET A 1 -4.23 -0.26 -20.87
CA MET A 1 -3.60 -0.08 -19.53
C MET A 1 -4.11 -1.13 -18.52
N SER A 2 -5.31 -1.70 -18.73
CA SER A 2 -5.93 -2.79 -17.96
C SER A 2 -5.14 -4.10 -17.91
N HIS A 3 -4.72 -4.65 -19.06
CA HIS A 3 -4.02 -5.93 -19.13
C HIS A 3 -2.69 -6.01 -18.34
N LEU A 4 -2.00 -4.87 -18.17
CA LEU A 4 -0.72 -4.84 -17.47
C LEU A 4 -0.88 -4.99 -15.95
N VAL A 5 -1.96 -4.46 -15.38
CA VAL A 5 -2.22 -4.56 -13.93
C VAL A 5 -2.61 -6.00 -13.59
N SER A 6 -3.53 -6.59 -14.35
CA SER A 6 -3.96 -7.99 -14.15
C SER A 6 -2.78 -8.97 -14.30
N SER A 7 -1.95 -8.81 -15.34
CA SER A 7 -0.75 -9.63 -15.54
C SER A 7 0.28 -9.45 -14.40
N PHE A 8 0.43 -8.22 -13.90
CA PHE A 8 1.33 -7.94 -12.78
C PHE A 8 0.82 -8.52 -11.46
N ILE A 9 -0.48 -8.49 -11.20
CA ILE A 9 -1.08 -9.10 -10.01
C ILE A 9 -0.85 -10.61 -10.00
N LEU A 10 -1.15 -11.29 -11.12
CA LEU A 10 -0.97 -12.73 -11.24
C LEU A 10 0.49 -13.14 -11.08
N SER A 11 1.42 -12.39 -11.69
CA SER A 11 2.86 -12.62 -11.48
C SER A 11 3.38 -12.25 -10.10
N GLY A 12 2.67 -11.37 -9.39
CA GLY A 12 2.94 -11.00 -8.00
C GLY A 12 2.50 -12.09 -7.00
N LEU A 13 1.50 -12.91 -7.35
CA LEU A 13 0.96 -13.97 -6.51
C LEU A 13 1.56 -15.33 -6.91
N ARG A 14 2.77 -15.62 -6.42
CA ARG A 14 3.63 -16.70 -6.93
C ARG A 14 3.13 -18.16 -6.82
N PRO A 15 2.07 -18.56 -6.07
CA PRO A 15 1.46 -19.87 -6.30
C PRO A 15 0.43 -19.88 -7.44
N TYR A 16 0.03 -18.73 -7.99
CA TYR A 16 -1.10 -18.56 -8.92
C TYR A 16 -0.68 -17.96 -10.28
N ASN A 17 0.59 -18.07 -10.64
CA ASN A 17 1.14 -17.42 -11.83
C ASN A 17 0.53 -17.92 -13.16
N ASP A 18 -0.04 -19.13 -13.15
CA ASP A 18 -0.71 -19.77 -14.29
C ASP A 18 -2.24 -19.63 -14.26
N MET A 19 -2.79 -18.95 -13.24
CA MET A 19 -4.22 -18.74 -13.09
C MET A 19 -4.68 -17.43 -13.74
N GLN A 20 -5.98 -17.35 -14.01
CA GLN A 20 -6.65 -16.12 -14.41
C GLN A 20 -7.18 -15.38 -13.19
N LEU A 21 -7.33 -14.04 -13.30
CA LEU A 21 -7.83 -13.21 -12.22
C LEU A 21 -9.26 -13.62 -11.79
N SER A 22 -10.06 -14.12 -12.75
CA SER A 22 -11.41 -14.68 -12.52
C SER A 22 -11.42 -15.96 -11.68
N GLU A 23 -10.31 -16.70 -11.63
CA GLU A 23 -10.19 -17.87 -10.77
C GLU A 23 -9.90 -17.48 -9.31
N LEU A 24 -9.31 -16.30 -9.09
CA LEU A 24 -9.03 -15.76 -7.75
C LEU A 24 -10.18 -14.90 -7.22
N PHE A 25 -10.87 -14.17 -8.10
CA PHE A 25 -11.90 -13.20 -7.75
C PHE A 25 -13.13 -13.36 -8.62
N VAL A 26 -14.32 -13.30 -8.01
CA VAL A 26 -15.61 -13.21 -8.72
C VAL A 26 -15.68 -11.92 -9.55
N SER A 27 -15.20 -10.82 -8.97
CA SER A 27 -15.08 -9.55 -9.65
C SER A 27 -13.85 -8.79 -9.18
N PHE A 28 -13.27 -8.02 -10.08
CA PHE A 28 -12.10 -7.21 -9.80
C PHE A 28 -12.23 -5.86 -10.53
N GLU A 29 -12.20 -4.76 -9.78
CA GLU A 29 -12.27 -3.41 -10.35
C GLU A 29 -10.91 -3.01 -10.94
N GLU A 30 -10.81 -3.02 -12.28
CA GLU A 30 -9.57 -2.64 -12.96
C GLU A 30 -9.17 -1.18 -12.72
N LYS A 31 -10.16 -0.30 -12.50
CA LYS A 31 -9.89 1.08 -12.12
C LYS A 31 -9.54 1.11 -10.63
N PRO A 32 -8.36 1.61 -10.25
CA PRO A 32 -8.02 1.72 -8.84
C PRO A 32 -8.95 2.71 -8.14
N GLN A 33 -9.36 2.37 -6.93
CA GLN A 33 -10.15 3.27 -6.07
C GLN A 33 -9.27 4.32 -5.39
N GLY A 34 -8.00 3.99 -5.18
CA GLY A 34 -7.01 4.89 -4.60
C GLY A 34 -5.62 4.62 -5.15
N THR A 35 -4.80 5.67 -5.19
CA THR A 35 -3.37 5.56 -5.43
C THR A 35 -2.64 6.05 -4.20
N ALA A 36 -1.72 5.23 -3.69
CA ALA A 36 -0.74 5.61 -2.69
C ALA A 36 0.61 5.85 -3.38
N SER A 37 1.58 6.43 -2.67
CA SER A 37 2.89 6.79 -3.24
C SER A 37 3.57 5.66 -4.04
N LEU A 38 3.50 4.41 -3.55
CA LEU A 38 4.19 3.26 -4.15
C LEU A 38 3.25 2.23 -4.80
N ALA A 39 1.93 2.42 -4.73
CA ALA A 39 0.96 1.37 -5.03
C ALA A 39 -0.43 1.88 -5.42
N GLN A 40 -1.21 0.99 -6.02
CA GLN A 40 -2.61 1.18 -6.36
C GLN A 40 -3.47 0.26 -5.51
N VAL A 41 -4.67 0.69 -5.15
CA VAL A 41 -5.65 -0.13 -4.43
C VAL A 41 -6.85 -0.39 -5.33
N HIS A 42 -7.16 -1.67 -5.50
CA HIS A 42 -8.28 -2.15 -6.28
C HIS A 42 -9.31 -2.81 -5.37
N LYS A 43 -10.59 -2.66 -5.67
CA LYS A 43 -11.65 -3.41 -4.99
C LYS A 43 -11.91 -4.71 -5.74
N ALA A 44 -12.10 -5.80 -5.01
CA ALA A 44 -12.42 -7.10 -5.57
C ALA A 44 -13.38 -7.87 -4.67
N VAL A 45 -13.97 -8.93 -5.21
CA VAL A 45 -14.88 -9.84 -4.49
C VAL A 45 -14.37 -11.27 -4.63
N LEU A 46 -14.21 -11.97 -3.51
CA LEU A 46 -13.79 -13.37 -3.46
C LEU A 46 -14.95 -14.32 -3.78
N HIS A 47 -14.64 -15.58 -4.11
CA HIS A 47 -15.65 -16.62 -4.41
C HIS A 47 -16.57 -16.98 -3.24
N ASP A 48 -16.16 -16.68 -2.01
CA ASP A 48 -17.01 -16.80 -0.83
C ASP A 48 -17.88 -15.55 -0.54
N GLY A 49 -17.85 -14.57 -1.44
CA GLY A 49 -18.63 -13.34 -1.35
C GLY A 49 -17.98 -12.21 -0.54
N ARG A 50 -16.82 -12.42 0.08
CA ARG A 50 -16.12 -11.37 0.83
C ARG A 50 -15.54 -10.30 -0.12
N THR A 51 -15.78 -9.03 0.22
CA THR A 51 -15.19 -7.88 -0.48
C THR A 51 -13.81 -7.56 0.09
N VAL A 52 -12.83 -7.39 -0.78
CA VAL A 52 -11.42 -7.15 -0.41
C VAL A 52 -10.84 -5.93 -1.13
N ALA A 53 -9.88 -5.28 -0.46
CA ALA A 53 -8.98 -4.31 -1.04
C ALA A 53 -7.67 -5.02 -1.42
N VAL A 54 -7.29 -4.94 -2.70
CA VAL A 54 -6.06 -5.50 -3.24
C VAL A 54 -5.09 -4.36 -3.54
N LYS A 55 -4.09 -4.19 -2.69
CA LYS A 55 -3.03 -3.19 -2.84
C LYS A 55 -1.89 -3.79 -3.66
N VAL A 56 -1.53 -3.12 -4.75
CA VAL A 56 -0.62 -3.60 -5.80
C VAL A 56 0.51 -2.60 -5.96
N GLN A 57 1.76 -3.01 -5.72
CA GLN A 57 2.91 -2.14 -5.98
C GLN A 57 2.98 -1.72 -7.45
N HIS A 58 3.42 -0.49 -7.73
CA HIS A 58 3.71 -0.13 -9.11
C HIS A 58 4.83 -1.04 -9.69
N PRO A 59 4.72 -1.52 -10.94
CA PRO A 59 5.66 -2.52 -11.47
C PRO A 59 7.14 -2.11 -11.37
N LYS A 60 7.43 -0.83 -11.58
CA LYS A 60 8.80 -0.28 -11.63
C LYS A 60 9.29 0.27 -10.29
N VAL A 61 8.46 0.28 -9.25
CA VAL A 61 8.74 1.04 -8.02
C VAL A 61 10.03 0.60 -7.34
N GLN A 62 10.27 -0.70 -7.12
CA GLN A 62 11.49 -1.17 -6.45
C GLN A 62 12.78 -0.71 -7.14
N LYS A 63 12.82 -0.79 -8.48
CA LYS A 63 13.99 -0.39 -9.28
C LYS A 63 14.15 1.13 -9.34
N GLN A 64 13.06 1.88 -9.34
CA GLN A 64 13.07 3.36 -9.36
C GLN A 64 13.48 3.90 -7.99
N SER A 65 12.80 3.47 -6.94
CA SER A 65 13.10 3.76 -5.53
C SER A 65 14.60 3.61 -5.19
N SER A 66 15.22 2.49 -5.58
CA SER A 66 16.65 2.26 -5.33
C SER A 66 17.55 3.27 -6.06
N LYS A 67 17.18 3.69 -7.28
CA LYS A 67 17.93 4.70 -8.04
C LYS A 67 17.73 6.09 -7.45
N ASP A 68 16.51 6.40 -7.04
CA ASP A 68 16.16 7.69 -6.46
C ASP A 68 16.96 7.92 -5.17
N ILE A 69 17.11 6.90 -4.33
CA ILE A 69 18.01 6.94 -3.15
C ILE A 69 19.45 7.26 -3.56
N VAL A 70 19.99 6.62 -4.60
CA VAL A 70 21.38 6.85 -5.04
C VAL A 70 21.54 8.28 -5.55
N VAL A 71 20.58 8.77 -6.33
CA VAL A 71 20.59 10.16 -6.83
C VAL A 71 20.50 11.15 -5.67
N MET A 72 19.62 10.91 -4.69
CA MET A 72 19.53 11.75 -3.48
C MET A 72 20.85 11.78 -2.73
N GLU A 73 21.51 10.62 -2.56
CA GLU A 73 22.82 10.55 -1.88
C GLU A 73 23.88 11.38 -2.62
N VAL A 74 23.98 11.24 -3.94
CA VAL A 74 24.96 11.99 -4.74
C VAL A 74 24.70 13.49 -4.65
N LEU A 75 23.43 13.92 -4.77
CA LEU A 75 23.06 15.32 -4.67
C LEU A 75 23.36 15.90 -3.28
N LEU A 76 22.99 15.19 -2.20
CA LEU A 76 23.26 15.66 -0.84
C LEU A 76 24.76 15.75 -0.56
N ARG A 77 25.57 14.81 -1.04
CA ARG A 77 27.03 14.89 -0.92
C ARG A 77 27.60 16.09 -1.67
N ALA A 78 27.09 16.38 -2.87
CA ALA A 78 27.53 17.55 -3.64
C ALA A 78 27.14 18.88 -2.96
N VAL A 79 25.93 18.96 -2.41
CA VAL A 79 25.48 20.14 -1.65
C VAL A 79 26.30 20.30 -0.38
N HIS A 80 26.56 19.22 0.37
CA HIS A 80 27.39 19.26 1.57
C HIS A 80 28.83 19.71 1.25
N TRP A 81 29.37 19.34 0.09
CA TRP A 81 30.68 19.80 -0.37
C TRP A 81 30.70 21.31 -0.66
N LEU A 82 29.63 21.87 -1.24
CA LEU A 82 29.51 23.31 -1.51
C LEU A 82 29.15 24.13 -0.25
N PHE A 83 28.37 23.53 0.65
CA PHE A 83 27.81 24.15 1.85
C PHE A 83 28.00 23.19 3.04
N PRO A 84 29.17 23.20 3.71
CA PRO A 84 29.48 22.27 4.79
C PRO A 84 28.50 22.30 5.97
N ASP A 85 27.86 23.45 6.22
CA ASP A 85 26.83 23.62 7.26
C ASP A 85 25.50 22.92 6.92
N PHE A 86 25.34 22.41 5.70
CA PHE A 86 24.14 21.71 5.27
C PHE A 86 24.15 20.25 5.77
N ALA A 87 23.32 19.97 6.78
CA ALA A 87 23.29 18.69 7.51
C ALA A 87 21.99 17.88 7.26
N PHE A 88 21.78 17.41 6.02
CA PHE A 88 20.62 16.58 5.65
C PHE A 88 20.98 15.13 5.28
N MET A 89 22.23 14.71 5.45
CA MET A 89 22.65 13.34 5.11
C MET A 89 21.85 12.26 5.86
N TRP A 90 21.42 12.54 7.09
CA TRP A 90 20.58 11.66 7.89
C TRP A 90 19.26 11.30 7.19
N LEU A 91 18.71 12.18 6.34
CA LEU A 91 17.47 11.93 5.61
C LEU A 91 17.65 10.79 4.58
N VAL A 92 18.81 10.76 3.91
CA VAL A 92 19.13 9.69 2.96
C VAL A 92 19.40 8.37 3.69
N GLU A 93 20.02 8.41 4.85
CA GLU A 93 20.22 7.23 5.69
C GLU A 93 18.88 6.63 6.15
N GLU A 94 17.96 7.50 6.59
CA GLU A 94 16.63 7.09 6.99
C GLU A 94 15.82 6.55 5.80
N ALA A 95 15.90 7.19 4.63
CA ALA A 95 15.27 6.68 3.40
C ALA A 95 15.83 5.31 2.98
N LYS A 96 17.15 5.12 3.04
CA LYS A 96 17.82 3.83 2.76
C LYS A 96 17.33 2.71 3.66
N LYS A 97 17.09 3.03 4.94
CA LYS A 97 16.62 2.08 5.94
C LYS A 97 15.13 1.76 5.77
N ASN A 98 14.29 2.75 5.51
CA ASN A 98 12.84 2.60 5.52
C ASN A 98 12.26 2.16 4.18
N MET A 99 12.84 2.59 3.05
CA MET A 99 12.28 2.27 1.73
C MET A 99 12.18 0.76 1.44
N PRO A 100 13.16 -0.10 1.84
CA PRO A 100 13.00 -1.55 1.73
C PRO A 100 11.81 -2.09 2.53
N LEU A 101 11.51 -1.51 3.70
CA LEU A 101 10.39 -1.89 4.55
C LEU A 101 9.05 -1.46 3.93
N GLU A 102 8.99 -0.28 3.30
CA GLU A 102 7.81 0.17 2.56
C GLU A 102 7.53 -0.65 1.29
N LEU A 103 8.58 -1.28 0.73
CA LEU A 103 8.49 -2.15 -0.43
C LEU A 103 8.24 -3.62 -0.07
N ASP A 104 8.08 -3.95 1.22
CA ASP A 104 7.70 -5.27 1.70
C ASP A 104 6.30 -5.26 2.31
N PHE A 105 5.30 -5.58 1.48
CA PHE A 105 3.91 -5.62 1.92
C PHE A 105 3.58 -6.73 2.92
N LEU A 106 4.45 -7.75 3.07
CA LEU A 106 4.28 -8.71 4.16
C LEU A 106 4.59 -8.06 5.51
N ASN A 107 5.62 -7.21 5.54
CA ASN A 107 5.92 -6.41 6.73
C ASN A 107 4.76 -5.43 7.04
N GLU A 108 4.16 -4.80 6.03
CA GLU A 108 2.96 -3.97 6.22
C GLU A 108 1.79 -4.77 6.82
N GLY A 109 1.49 -5.96 6.29
CA GLY A 109 0.43 -6.83 6.82
C GLY A 109 0.66 -7.26 8.27
N HIS A 110 1.88 -7.65 8.64
CA HIS A 110 2.20 -8.02 10.03
C HIS A 110 2.11 -6.83 10.98
N ASN A 111 2.48 -5.64 10.51
CA ASN A 111 2.30 -4.42 11.29
C ASN A 111 0.81 -4.09 11.47
N ALA A 112 -0.04 -4.33 10.46
CA ALA A 112 -1.49 -4.17 10.59
C ALA A 112 -2.05 -5.12 11.67
N GLU A 113 -1.67 -6.40 11.67
CA GLU A 113 -2.09 -7.35 12.72
C GLU A 113 -1.62 -6.94 14.12
N LYS A 114 -0.39 -6.44 14.23
CA LYS A 114 0.13 -5.92 15.49
C LYS A 114 -0.69 -4.72 15.98
N VAL A 115 -1.01 -3.79 15.09
CA VAL A 115 -1.85 -2.62 15.40
C VAL A 115 -3.26 -3.04 15.79
N ALA A 116 -3.85 -4.03 15.10
CA ALA A 116 -5.15 -4.59 15.44
C ALA A 116 -5.18 -5.13 16.87
N ASN A 117 -4.14 -5.89 17.27
CA ASN A 117 -4.01 -6.40 18.63
C ASN A 117 -3.83 -5.29 19.67
N MET A 118 -2.97 -4.30 19.38
CA MET A 118 -2.74 -3.16 20.28
C MET A 118 -4.00 -2.33 20.51
N LEU A 119 -4.85 -2.21 19.50
CA LEU A 119 -6.04 -1.35 19.52
C LEU A 119 -7.35 -2.12 19.72
N ALA A 120 -7.30 -3.42 20.00
CA ALA A 120 -8.48 -4.28 20.16
C ALA A 120 -9.46 -3.80 21.25
N HIS A 121 -9.00 -2.97 22.18
CA HIS A 121 -9.81 -2.38 23.25
C HIS A 121 -10.62 -1.14 22.82
N TYR A 122 -10.43 -0.63 21.59
CA TYR A 122 -11.21 0.47 21.02
C TYR A 122 -12.31 -0.07 20.08
N PRO A 123 -13.56 -0.22 20.55
CA PRO A 123 -14.63 -0.84 19.76
C PRO A 123 -15.04 -0.03 18.52
N PHE A 124 -14.68 1.25 18.46
CA PHE A 124 -14.95 2.14 17.32
C PHE A 124 -13.86 2.09 16.23
N LEU A 125 -12.73 1.43 16.49
CA LEU A 125 -11.61 1.36 15.56
C LEU A 125 -11.58 -0.02 14.90
N LYS A 126 -11.56 -0.04 13.58
CA LYS A 126 -11.44 -1.26 12.78
C LYS A 126 -10.12 -1.26 12.03
N VAL A 127 -9.33 -2.33 12.21
CA VAL A 127 -8.17 -2.61 11.36
C VAL A 127 -8.55 -3.73 10.40
N PRO A 128 -8.39 -3.55 9.08
CA PRO A 128 -8.72 -4.58 8.10
C PRO A 128 -8.00 -5.91 8.35
N THR A 129 -8.73 -7.02 8.24
CA THR A 129 -8.13 -8.36 8.30
C THR A 129 -7.28 -8.62 7.06
N ILE A 130 -6.10 -9.21 7.23
CA ILE A 130 -5.20 -9.56 6.11
C ILE A 130 -5.53 -10.95 5.57
N TYR A 131 -5.58 -11.09 4.25
CA TYR A 131 -5.74 -12.36 3.54
C TYR A 131 -4.38 -12.84 3.05
N TRP A 132 -3.68 -13.61 3.89
CA TRP A 132 -2.30 -14.04 3.63
C TRP A 132 -2.14 -14.93 2.40
N ASP A 133 -3.13 -15.80 2.12
CA ASP A 133 -3.13 -16.66 0.93
C ASP A 133 -3.13 -15.85 -0.38
N LEU A 134 -3.61 -14.61 -0.33
CA LEU A 134 -3.66 -13.68 -1.44
C LEU A 134 -2.69 -12.49 -1.25
N SER A 135 -1.63 -12.67 -0.46
CA SER A 135 -0.65 -11.63 -0.16
C SER A 135 0.78 -12.10 -0.39
N THR A 136 1.62 -11.20 -0.91
CA THR A 136 3.06 -11.38 -1.13
C THR A 136 3.78 -10.07 -0.84
N LYS A 137 5.11 -10.03 -1.04
CA LYS A 137 5.87 -8.79 -0.89
C LYS A 137 5.38 -7.63 -1.78
N ARG A 138 4.64 -7.92 -2.86
CA ARG A 138 4.20 -6.93 -3.86
C ARG A 138 2.69 -6.73 -3.94
N ILE A 139 1.92 -7.62 -3.33
CA ILE A 139 0.46 -7.63 -3.33
C ILE A 139 0.01 -7.78 -1.87
N LEU A 140 -0.83 -6.87 -1.37
CA LEU A 140 -1.44 -7.00 -0.05
C LEU A 140 -2.95 -7.06 -0.23
N THR A 141 -3.56 -8.18 0.14
CA THR A 141 -5.02 -8.33 0.11
C THR A 141 -5.55 -8.23 1.54
N MET A 142 -6.50 -7.33 1.75
CA MET A 142 -7.09 -7.06 3.07
C MET A 142 -8.60 -6.84 2.96
N GLU A 143 -9.28 -6.89 4.08
CA GLU A 143 -10.71 -6.60 4.17
C GLU A 143 -11.01 -5.22 3.59
N PHE A 144 -12.06 -5.12 2.77
CA PHE A 144 -12.48 -3.82 2.26
C PHE A 144 -13.23 -3.05 3.37
N ALA A 145 -12.65 -1.92 3.80
CA ALA A 145 -13.32 -1.01 4.73
C ALA A 145 -14.21 -0.03 3.95
N GLU A 146 -15.51 -0.05 4.24
CA GLU A 146 -16.47 0.90 3.68
C GLU A 146 -16.55 2.15 4.55
N GLY A 147 -16.68 3.32 3.93
CA GLY A 147 -16.78 4.59 4.64
C GLY A 147 -16.32 5.77 3.80
N GLY A 148 -16.36 6.96 4.41
CA GLY A 148 -15.78 8.18 3.85
C GLY A 148 -14.34 8.36 4.28
N GLN A 149 -13.55 9.05 3.46
CA GLN A 149 -12.20 9.45 3.85
C GLN A 149 -12.27 10.49 4.96
N VAL A 150 -11.25 10.52 5.83
CA VAL A 150 -11.13 11.49 6.94
C VAL A 150 -11.05 12.95 6.47
N ASN A 151 -10.82 13.19 5.18
CA ASN A 151 -10.79 14.52 4.56
C ASN A 151 -12.07 14.84 3.76
N ASP A 152 -13.05 13.93 3.71
CA ASP A 152 -14.31 14.13 2.99
C ASP A 152 -15.36 14.81 3.87
N ARG A 153 -15.34 16.15 3.86
CA ARG A 153 -16.28 16.97 4.61
C ARG A 153 -17.74 16.76 4.20
N GLU A 154 -18.00 16.47 2.93
CA GLU A 154 -19.37 16.28 2.45
C GLU A 154 -19.93 14.94 2.93
N TYR A 155 -19.11 13.89 2.92
CA TYR A 155 -19.45 12.62 3.55
C TYR A 155 -19.74 12.81 5.04
N MET A 156 -18.88 13.52 5.76
CA MET A 156 -19.04 13.77 7.19
C MET A 156 -20.35 14.50 7.50
N LYS A 157 -20.65 15.59 6.79
CA LYS A 157 -21.93 16.31 6.93
C LYS A 157 -23.14 15.41 6.67
N LYS A 158 -23.11 14.64 5.58
CA LYS A 158 -24.20 13.73 5.19
C LYS A 158 -24.48 12.65 6.23
N HIS A 159 -23.44 12.21 6.94
CA HIS A 159 -23.54 11.16 7.96
C HIS A 159 -23.55 11.71 9.40
N GLY A 160 -23.69 13.04 9.58
CA GLY A 160 -23.79 13.66 10.90
C GLY A 160 -22.51 13.58 11.75
N ILE A 161 -21.34 13.44 11.12
CA ILE A 161 -20.04 13.39 11.80
C ILE A 161 -19.55 14.83 12.03
N ASN A 162 -19.37 15.22 13.29
CA ASN A 162 -18.82 16.53 13.65
C ASN A 162 -17.30 16.54 13.44
N VAL A 163 -16.79 17.55 12.73
CA VAL A 163 -15.37 17.69 12.38
C VAL A 163 -14.60 18.64 13.31
N ASN A 164 -15.30 19.24 14.27
CA ASN A 164 -14.77 20.23 15.20
C ASN A 164 -14.81 19.77 16.67
N GLU A 165 -15.19 18.52 16.92
CA GLU A 165 -15.18 17.86 18.24
C GLU A 165 -14.08 16.81 18.32
#